data_AF-A0A3M2DJ85-F1
#
_entry.id   AF-A0A3M2DJ85-F1
#
_cell.length_a   1.000
_cell.length_b   1.000
_cell.length_c   1.000
_cell.angle_alpha   90.00
_cell.angle_beta   90.00
_cell.angle_gamma   90.00
#
_symmetry.space_group_name_H-M   'P 1'
#
loop_
_entity.id
_entity.type
_entity.pdbx_description
1 polymer ?
#
loop_
_entity_poly.entity_id
_entity_poly.type
_entity_poly.pdbx_seq_one_letter_code
_entity_poly.pdbx_strand_id
1 'polypeptide(L)'
;MQRVSIHQHPGGPEALAELAEQLGIAIGIDTPLVLEWHAADTGRWQLRATWDKAPKPLYIDFLHGAVAWKVRHPGAGKHPLAKALGVRHGQRPVVLDATAGLARDAYQIASWGCRVYLCERQPVVAFLLKDALRRAQANADWRARFADKLLWLGNHLSKAQNLAVDVVYLDPMYPPPPHRKTAAVKKDMQILRRLVGHDDDAENTFQLALKLAPKVVVKRPMWAPSWQSPHTTIQHGDHRFDVYLSGQ
;
A
#
# COMPACT_ATOMS: atom_id res chain seq x y z
N MET A 1 -4.41 -2.41 24.20
CA MET A 1 -5.59 -3.21 23.79
C MET A 1 -5.34 -3.72 22.38
N GLN A 2 -5.45 -5.03 22.13
CA GLN A 2 -5.26 -5.58 20.78
C GLN A 2 -6.37 -5.07 19.85
N ARG A 3 -5.99 -4.62 18.65
CA ARG A 3 -6.93 -4.02 17.68
C ARG A 3 -7.47 -5.04 16.68
N VAL A 4 -6.77 -6.16 16.52
CA VAL A 4 -7.06 -7.21 15.55
C VAL A 4 -7.01 -8.56 16.23
N SER A 5 -7.95 -9.43 15.87
CA SER A 5 -7.89 -10.85 16.15
C SER A 5 -8.06 -11.65 14.86
N ILE A 6 -7.76 -12.94 14.91
CA ILE A 6 -8.00 -13.89 13.84
C ILE A 6 -9.04 -14.92 14.29
N HIS A 7 -10.01 -15.19 13.42
CA HIS A 7 -11.12 -16.11 13.70
C HIS A 7 -11.09 -17.28 12.73
N GLN A 8 -11.39 -18.47 13.22
CA GLN A 8 -11.48 -19.67 12.40
C GLN A 8 -12.74 -19.64 11.54
N HIS A 9 -12.59 -19.95 10.25
CA HIS A 9 -13.71 -20.17 9.34
C HIS A 9 -13.79 -21.67 8.99
N PRO A 10 -14.98 -22.28 8.90
CA PRO A 10 -15.13 -23.62 8.35
C PRO A 10 -14.53 -23.72 6.94
N GLY A 11 -13.55 -24.62 6.73
CA GLY A 11 -12.80 -24.72 5.47
C GLY A 11 -11.68 -23.68 5.30
N GLY A 12 -11.30 -22.98 6.37
CA GLY A 12 -10.08 -22.16 6.42
C GLY A 12 -8.83 -22.97 6.74
N PRO A 13 -7.63 -22.36 6.63
CA PRO A 13 -6.37 -23.05 6.90
C PRO A 13 -6.24 -23.49 8.37
N GLU A 14 -5.63 -24.65 8.61
CA GLU A 14 -5.48 -25.22 9.97
C GLU A 14 -4.42 -24.49 10.82
N ALA A 15 -3.46 -23.81 10.19
CA ALA A 15 -2.32 -23.14 10.86
C ALA A 15 -2.65 -21.73 11.41
N LEU A 16 -3.82 -21.57 12.05
CA LEU A 16 -4.25 -20.26 12.60
C LEU A 16 -3.37 -19.76 13.74
N ALA A 17 -2.85 -20.67 14.58
CA ALA A 17 -2.01 -20.31 15.71
C ALA A 17 -0.67 -19.71 15.26
N GLU A 18 0.02 -20.38 14.33
CA GLU A 18 1.27 -19.91 13.74
C GLU A 18 1.07 -18.56 13.02
N LEU A 19 -0.04 -18.41 12.30
CA LEU A 19 -0.36 -17.16 11.64
C LEU A 19 -0.62 -16.03 12.63
N ALA A 20 -1.34 -16.30 13.71
CA ALA A 20 -1.61 -15.31 14.76
C ALA A 20 -0.31 -14.83 15.42
N GLU A 21 0.58 -15.77 15.74
CA GLU A 21 1.91 -15.49 16.29
C GLU A 21 2.75 -14.65 15.32
N GLN A 22 2.82 -15.07 14.04
CA GLN A 22 3.56 -14.35 13.01
C GLN A 22 3.09 -12.90 12.84
N LEU A 23 1.78 -12.66 12.97
CA LEU A 23 1.17 -11.33 12.80
C LEU A 23 1.12 -10.53 14.12
N GLY A 24 1.43 -11.14 15.26
CA GLY A 24 1.32 -10.52 16.57
C GLY A 24 -0.13 -10.15 16.94
N ILE A 25 -1.11 -10.96 16.54
CA ILE A 25 -2.55 -10.75 16.80
C ILE A 25 -3.11 -11.89 17.66
N ALA A 26 -4.20 -11.65 18.38
CA ALA A 26 -4.84 -12.72 19.16
C ALA A 26 -5.79 -13.59 18.34
N ILE A 27 -6.14 -14.73 18.89
CA ILE A 27 -7.06 -15.71 18.29
C ILE A 27 -8.39 -15.65 19.05
N GLY A 28 -9.50 -15.59 18.31
CA GLY A 28 -10.84 -15.86 18.86
C GLY A 28 -11.37 -14.87 19.90
N ILE A 29 -10.74 -13.71 20.07
CA ILE A 29 -11.22 -12.64 20.96
C ILE A 29 -11.99 -11.58 20.19
N ASP A 30 -12.85 -10.85 20.90
CA ASP A 30 -13.58 -9.71 20.36
C ASP A 30 -12.66 -8.50 20.22
N THR A 31 -12.50 -8.05 18.98
CA THR A 31 -11.71 -6.88 18.60
C THR A 31 -12.47 -6.06 17.56
N PRO A 32 -12.15 -4.77 17.39
CA PRO A 32 -12.81 -3.92 16.38
C PRO A 32 -12.53 -4.41 14.94
N LEU A 33 -11.48 -5.20 14.73
CA LEU A 33 -11.11 -5.78 13.45
C LEU A 33 -10.85 -7.27 13.60
N VAL A 34 -11.32 -8.07 12.63
CA VAL A 34 -11.14 -9.52 12.60
C VAL A 34 -10.56 -9.91 11.25
N LEU A 35 -9.39 -10.55 11.26
CA LEU A 35 -8.81 -11.21 10.11
C LEU A 35 -9.49 -12.57 9.96
N GLU A 36 -10.05 -12.83 8.78
CA GLU A 36 -10.82 -14.06 8.53
C GLU A 36 -10.57 -14.59 7.12
N TRP A 37 -10.72 -15.90 6.98
CA TRP A 37 -10.73 -16.56 5.70
C TRP A 37 -12.13 -16.50 5.09
N HIS A 38 -12.20 -16.15 3.81
CA HIS A 38 -13.44 -16.10 3.04
C HIS A 38 -13.35 -17.09 1.88
N ALA A 39 -14.15 -18.15 1.94
CA ALA A 39 -14.05 -19.30 1.04
C ALA A 39 -14.57 -19.08 -0.39
N ALA A 40 -15.17 -17.93 -0.73
CA ALA A 40 -15.71 -17.71 -2.07
C ALA A 40 -14.62 -17.54 -3.16
N ASP A 41 -14.96 -17.91 -4.39
CA ASP A 41 -14.15 -17.85 -5.62
C ASP A 41 -12.86 -18.69 -5.54
N THR A 42 -11.75 -18.07 -5.11
CA THR A 42 -10.42 -18.70 -5.01
C THR A 42 -9.96 -18.88 -3.56
N GLY A 43 -10.83 -18.51 -2.59
CA GLY A 43 -10.47 -18.39 -1.19
C GLY A 43 -9.53 -17.20 -0.95
N ARG A 44 -9.88 -16.30 -0.03
CA ARG A 44 -9.07 -15.11 0.26
C ARG A 44 -9.05 -14.77 1.74
N TRP A 45 -7.99 -14.09 2.16
CA TRP A 45 -7.97 -13.42 3.44
C TRP A 45 -8.59 -12.03 3.33
N GLN A 46 -9.38 -11.65 4.34
CA GLN A 46 -10.00 -10.34 4.43
C GLN A 46 -10.01 -9.85 5.87
N LEU A 47 -10.03 -8.52 6.04
CA LEU A 47 -10.12 -7.86 7.33
C LEU A 47 -11.52 -7.25 7.49
N ARG A 48 -12.32 -7.83 8.38
CA ARG A 48 -13.68 -7.39 8.66
C ARG A 48 -13.72 -6.47 9.86
N ALA A 49 -14.55 -5.43 9.76
CA ALA A 49 -14.88 -4.53 10.85
C ALA A 49 -16.09 -5.06 11.64
N THR A 50 -16.05 -4.98 12.97
CA THR A 50 -17.09 -5.54 13.86
C THR A 50 -18.03 -4.50 14.48
N TRP A 51 -17.83 -3.21 14.20
CA TRP A 51 -18.65 -2.13 14.75
C TRP A 51 -19.95 -1.90 13.97
N ASP A 52 -20.92 -1.22 14.59
CA ASP A 52 -22.19 -0.88 13.93
C ASP A 52 -21.97 -0.05 12.65
N LYS A 53 -22.71 -0.38 11.59
CA LYS A 53 -22.57 0.21 10.24
C LYS A 53 -21.15 0.12 9.67
N ALA A 54 -20.44 -0.95 10.03
CA ALA A 54 -19.12 -1.25 9.48
C ALA A 54 -19.12 -1.31 7.94
N PRO A 55 -18.03 -0.85 7.29
CA PRO A 55 -17.84 -1.05 5.87
C PRO A 55 -17.71 -2.54 5.51
N LYS A 56 -17.79 -2.84 4.20
CA LYS A 56 -17.48 -4.19 3.69
C LYS A 56 -16.05 -4.61 4.09
N PRO A 57 -15.78 -5.91 4.26
CA PRO A 57 -14.44 -6.40 4.56
C PRO A 57 -13.40 -5.88 3.57
N LEU A 58 -12.24 -5.52 4.10
CA LEU A 58 -11.09 -5.07 3.34
C LEU A 58 -10.29 -6.28 2.85
N TYR A 59 -10.06 -6.35 1.55
CA TYR A 59 -9.12 -7.28 0.93
C TYR A 59 -8.48 -6.60 -0.29
N ILE A 60 -7.36 -7.15 -0.76
CA ILE A 60 -6.64 -6.64 -1.93
C ILE A 60 -6.93 -7.58 -3.10
N ASP A 61 -7.33 -7.03 -4.24
CA ASP A 61 -7.60 -7.78 -5.46
C ASP A 61 -7.03 -7.02 -6.68
N PHE A 62 -6.10 -7.67 -7.38
CA PHE A 62 -5.47 -7.15 -8.59
C PHE A 62 -6.18 -7.60 -9.87
N LEU A 63 -7.09 -8.57 -9.79
CA LEU A 63 -7.76 -9.21 -10.93
C LEU A 63 -9.09 -8.55 -11.26
N HIS A 64 -9.83 -8.11 -10.23
CA HIS A 64 -11.17 -7.54 -10.38
C HIS A 64 -11.33 -6.17 -9.71
N GLY A 65 -12.49 -5.56 -9.93
CA GLY A 65 -12.89 -4.31 -9.29
C GLY A 65 -12.20 -3.05 -9.83
N ALA A 66 -12.36 -1.96 -9.09
CA ALA A 66 -11.92 -0.62 -9.52
C ALA A 66 -10.41 -0.51 -9.76
N VAL A 67 -9.61 -1.27 -9.01
CA VAL A 67 -8.15 -1.29 -9.14
C VAL A 67 -7.72 -1.93 -10.46
N ALA A 68 -8.28 -3.10 -10.79
CA ALA A 68 -8.04 -3.74 -12.09
C ALA A 68 -8.55 -2.90 -13.27
N TRP A 69 -9.69 -2.22 -13.12
CA TRP A 69 -10.25 -1.37 -14.18
C TRP A 69 -9.35 -0.18 -14.53
N LYS A 70 -8.75 0.48 -13.52
CA LYS A 70 -7.83 1.61 -13.74
C LYS A 70 -6.57 1.20 -14.51
N VAL A 71 -6.05 0.01 -14.24
CA VAL A 71 -4.87 -0.55 -14.90
C VAL A 71 -5.13 -0.95 -16.36
N ARG A 72 -6.38 -1.20 -16.75
CA ARG A 72 -6.77 -1.44 -18.15
C ARG A 72 -6.77 -0.17 -19.01
N HIS A 73 -6.64 1.03 -18.41
CA HIS A 73 -6.60 2.32 -19.09
C HIS A 73 -5.27 3.05 -18.78
N PRO A 74 -4.12 2.59 -19.30
CA PRO A 74 -2.78 2.88 -18.78
C PRO A 74 -2.20 4.24 -19.22
N GLY A 75 -3.01 5.28 -19.35
CA GLY A 75 -2.58 6.60 -19.84
C GLY A 75 -1.60 7.32 -18.89
N ALA A 76 -0.31 6.99 -18.97
CA ALA A 76 0.75 7.61 -18.15
C ALA A 76 1.02 9.07 -18.53
N GLY A 77 0.88 9.41 -19.82
CA GLY A 77 1.45 10.62 -20.43
C GLY A 77 1.00 11.97 -19.85
N LYS A 78 -0.04 12.00 -19.01
CA LYS A 78 -0.49 13.20 -18.29
C LYS A 78 -0.75 12.96 -16.80
N HIS A 79 -0.47 11.77 -16.26
CA HIS A 79 -0.79 11.46 -14.88
C HIS A 79 0.20 12.18 -13.94
N PRO A 80 -0.25 12.97 -12.95
CA PRO A 80 0.66 13.73 -12.06
C PRO A 80 1.67 12.86 -11.30
N LEU A 81 1.25 11.69 -10.81
CA LEU A 81 2.17 10.70 -10.22
C LEU A 81 3.22 10.19 -11.24
N ALA A 82 2.84 9.91 -12.48
CA ALA A 82 3.79 9.49 -13.52
C ALA A 82 4.84 10.58 -13.77
N LYS A 83 4.42 11.85 -13.81
CA LYS A 83 5.32 13.01 -13.91
C LYS A 83 6.25 13.12 -12.71
N ALA A 84 5.74 12.96 -11.49
CA ALA A 84 6.54 13.02 -10.26
C ALA A 84 7.64 11.94 -10.23
N LEU A 85 7.29 10.73 -10.62
CA LEU A 85 8.23 9.60 -10.69
C LEU A 85 9.23 9.74 -11.85
N GLY A 86 8.90 10.51 -12.90
CA GLY A 86 9.72 10.65 -14.11
C GLY A 86 9.43 9.59 -15.18
N VAL A 87 8.22 9.03 -15.17
CA VAL A 87 7.75 8.12 -16.23
C VAL A 87 7.48 8.92 -17.49
N ARG A 88 8.17 8.60 -18.59
CA ARG A 88 8.00 9.24 -19.91
C ARG A 88 8.32 8.28 -21.04
N HIS A 89 8.19 8.71 -22.29
CA HIS A 89 8.54 7.87 -23.44
C HIS A 89 9.98 7.32 -23.28
N GLY A 90 10.15 5.99 -23.39
CA GLY A 90 11.44 5.30 -23.24
C GLY A 90 12.01 5.23 -21.81
N GLN A 91 11.36 5.81 -20.79
CA GLN A 91 11.88 5.81 -19.42
C GLN A 91 10.89 5.16 -18.43
N ARG A 92 11.37 4.14 -17.72
CA ARG A 92 10.62 3.36 -16.72
C ARG A 92 11.48 3.21 -15.47
N PRO A 93 11.40 4.15 -14.51
CA PRO A 93 12.18 4.06 -13.29
C PRO A 93 11.83 2.78 -12.51
N VAL A 94 12.82 2.20 -11.86
CA VAL A 94 12.65 1.20 -10.82
C VAL A 94 12.21 1.93 -9.55
N VAL A 95 11.02 1.63 -9.07
CA VAL A 95 10.38 2.31 -7.94
C VAL A 95 10.38 1.40 -6.72
N LEU A 96 10.75 1.95 -5.56
CA LEU A 96 10.45 1.35 -4.26
C LEU A 96 9.22 2.06 -3.69
N ASP A 97 8.08 1.37 -3.59
CA ASP A 97 6.94 1.83 -2.79
C ASP A 97 7.22 1.46 -1.33
N ALA A 98 7.67 2.45 -0.57
CA ALA A 98 8.09 2.29 0.82
C ALA A 98 6.92 2.27 1.83
N THR A 99 5.69 2.49 1.34
CA THR A 99 4.45 2.51 2.11
C THR A 99 3.35 1.80 1.31
N ALA A 100 3.63 0.57 0.87
CA ALA A 100 2.85 -0.09 -0.17
C ALA A 100 1.34 -0.13 0.14
N GLY A 101 0.95 -0.33 1.41
CA GLY A 101 -0.45 -0.35 1.82
C GLY A 101 -1.25 -1.36 1.02
N LEU A 102 -2.32 -0.88 0.36
CA LEU A 102 -3.15 -1.70 -0.53
C LEU A 102 -2.57 -1.86 -1.96
N ALA A 103 -1.34 -1.38 -2.18
CA ALA A 103 -0.62 -1.38 -3.45
C ALA A 103 -1.38 -0.76 -4.64
N ARG A 104 -2.31 0.16 -4.39
CA ARG A 104 -3.12 0.80 -5.44
C ARG A 104 -2.29 1.66 -6.37
N ASP A 105 -1.45 2.51 -5.79
CA ASP A 105 -0.55 3.37 -6.56
C ASP A 105 0.58 2.53 -7.17
N ALA A 106 1.19 1.60 -6.42
CA ALA A 106 2.17 0.66 -6.96
C ALA A 106 1.67 -0.14 -8.17
N TYR A 107 0.45 -0.66 -8.13
CA TYR A 107 -0.11 -1.42 -9.26
C TYR A 107 -0.37 -0.53 -10.47
N GLN A 108 -0.80 0.72 -10.25
CA GLN A 108 -0.90 1.71 -11.32
C GLN A 108 0.49 2.04 -11.92
N ILE A 109 1.52 2.20 -11.09
CA ILE A 109 2.90 2.45 -11.53
C ILE A 109 3.43 1.28 -12.35
N ALA A 110 3.19 0.04 -11.89
CA ALA A 110 3.53 -1.17 -12.62
C ALA A 110 2.81 -1.26 -13.97
N SER A 111 1.55 -0.80 -14.06
CA SER A 111 0.79 -0.76 -15.32
C SER A 111 1.37 0.19 -16.36
N TRP A 112 2.12 1.20 -15.93
CA TRP A 112 2.87 2.05 -16.86
C TRP A 112 4.12 1.36 -17.38
N GLY A 113 4.50 0.19 -16.85
CA GLY A 113 5.67 -0.60 -17.24
C GLY A 113 6.88 -0.44 -16.33
N CYS A 114 6.72 0.21 -15.17
CA CYS A 114 7.80 0.33 -14.19
C CYS A 114 7.95 -0.95 -13.39
N ARG A 115 9.17 -1.27 -12.95
CA ARG A 115 9.38 -2.27 -11.89
C ARG A 115 9.17 -1.59 -10.55
N VAL A 116 8.40 -2.22 -9.67
CA VAL A 116 7.99 -1.71 -8.37
C VAL A 116 8.28 -2.75 -7.30
N TYR A 117 9.11 -2.39 -6.33
CA TYR A 117 9.33 -3.14 -5.10
C TYR A 117 8.36 -2.64 -4.02
N LEU A 118 7.67 -3.56 -3.35
CA LEU A 118 6.66 -3.28 -2.34
C LEU A 118 7.24 -3.50 -0.94
N CYS A 119 7.22 -2.46 -0.12
CA CYS A 119 7.53 -2.54 1.30
C CYS A 119 6.31 -2.17 2.14
N GLU A 120 5.87 -3.08 3.02
CA GLU A 120 4.76 -2.84 3.96
C GLU A 120 5.10 -3.40 5.34
N ARG A 121 5.15 -2.51 6.33
CA ARG A 121 5.58 -2.83 7.70
C ARG A 121 4.44 -3.33 8.58
N GLN A 122 3.20 -2.92 8.32
CA GLN A 122 2.06 -3.33 9.13
C GLN A 122 1.76 -4.80 8.84
N PRO A 123 1.89 -5.72 9.82
CA PRO A 123 1.89 -7.16 9.55
C PRO A 123 0.62 -7.67 8.85
N VAL A 124 -0.54 -7.17 9.24
CA VAL A 124 -1.84 -7.59 8.69
C VAL A 124 -2.01 -7.10 7.25
N VAL A 125 -1.62 -5.86 6.92
CA VAL A 125 -1.64 -5.32 5.56
C VAL A 125 -0.63 -6.06 4.68
N ALA A 126 0.59 -6.27 5.18
CA ALA A 126 1.62 -7.05 4.51
C ALA A 126 1.12 -8.46 4.18
N PHE A 127 0.43 -9.10 5.13
CA PHE A 127 -0.18 -10.41 4.92
C PHE A 127 -1.28 -10.40 3.85
N LEU A 128 -2.23 -9.45 3.92
CA LEU A 128 -3.26 -9.29 2.89
C LEU A 128 -2.68 -9.01 1.50
N LEU A 129 -1.59 -8.24 1.44
CA LEU A 129 -0.90 -7.91 0.20
C LEU A 129 -0.20 -9.15 -0.39
N LYS A 130 0.48 -9.94 0.46
CA LYS A 130 1.07 -11.22 0.05
C LYS A 130 0.00 -12.22 -0.42
N ASP A 131 -1.14 -12.31 0.27
CA ASP A 131 -2.27 -13.13 -0.16
C ASP A 131 -2.77 -12.71 -1.55
N ALA A 132 -2.91 -11.40 -1.79
CA ALA A 132 -3.32 -10.87 -3.08
C ALA A 132 -2.32 -11.12 -4.19
N LEU A 133 -1.01 -10.96 -3.94
CA LEU A 133 0.04 -11.29 -4.90
C LEU A 133 0.01 -12.78 -5.26
N ARG A 134 -0.11 -13.66 -4.27
CA ARG A 134 -0.24 -15.12 -4.47
C ARG A 134 -1.44 -15.46 -5.36
N ARG A 135 -2.61 -14.90 -5.04
CA ARG A 135 -3.83 -15.11 -5.86
C ARG A 135 -3.67 -14.58 -7.27
N ALA A 136 -3.09 -13.39 -7.43
CA ALA A 136 -2.88 -12.78 -8.74
C ALA A 136 -1.87 -13.57 -9.59
N GLN A 137 -0.81 -14.12 -8.98
CA GLN A 137 0.16 -14.98 -9.64
C GLN A 137 -0.44 -16.26 -10.20
N ALA A 138 -1.59 -16.73 -9.71
CA ALA A 138 -2.29 -17.88 -10.28
C ALA A 138 -2.94 -17.55 -11.65
N ASN A 139 -3.23 -16.28 -11.93
CA ASN A 139 -3.79 -15.83 -13.20
C ASN A 139 -2.70 -15.61 -14.26
N ALA A 140 -2.80 -16.29 -15.41
CA ALA A 140 -1.79 -16.25 -16.47
C ALA A 140 -1.58 -14.85 -17.08
N ASP A 141 -2.67 -14.13 -17.37
CA ASP A 141 -2.61 -12.79 -17.96
C ASP A 141 -1.96 -11.78 -17.01
N TRP A 142 -2.32 -11.85 -15.73
CA TRP A 142 -1.71 -11.01 -14.71
C TRP A 142 -0.22 -11.33 -14.58
N ARG A 143 0.14 -12.62 -14.52
CA ARG A 143 1.53 -13.06 -14.40
C ARG A 143 2.39 -12.56 -15.56
N ALA A 144 1.93 -12.74 -16.79
CA ALA A 144 2.63 -12.28 -17.99
C ALA A 144 2.88 -10.77 -18.00
N ARG A 145 1.99 -9.99 -17.39
CA ARG A 145 2.08 -8.53 -17.37
C ARG A 145 2.84 -7.97 -16.18
N PHE A 146 2.72 -8.58 -15.00
CA PHE A 146 3.09 -7.95 -13.73
C PHE A 146 4.03 -8.75 -12.84
N ALA A 147 4.27 -10.04 -13.09
CA ALA A 147 5.08 -10.86 -12.19
C ALA A 147 6.54 -10.36 -12.04
N ASP A 148 7.08 -9.73 -13.09
CA ASP A 148 8.41 -9.11 -13.14
C ASP A 148 8.42 -7.63 -12.73
N LYS A 149 7.23 -7.05 -12.46
CA LYS A 149 7.03 -5.62 -12.22
C LYS A 149 6.47 -5.30 -10.85
N LEU A 150 5.73 -6.19 -10.19
CA LEU A 150 5.16 -5.94 -8.87
C LEU A 150 5.73 -6.98 -7.89
N LEU A 151 6.79 -6.57 -7.19
CA LEU A 151 7.67 -7.48 -6.45
C LEU A 151 7.57 -7.21 -4.94
N TRP A 152 7.31 -8.25 -4.16
CA TRP A 152 7.36 -8.14 -2.70
C TRP A 152 8.82 -8.02 -2.23
N LEU A 153 9.16 -6.92 -1.55
CA LEU A 153 10.47 -6.75 -0.94
C LEU A 153 10.48 -7.21 0.51
N GLY A 154 9.46 -6.81 1.27
CA GLY A 154 9.37 -7.15 2.69
C GLY A 154 8.69 -6.06 3.53
N ASN A 155 9.01 -6.08 4.81
CA ASN A 155 8.38 -5.26 5.85
C ASN A 155 9.28 -4.15 6.40
N HIS A 156 10.50 -4.03 5.90
CA HIS A 156 11.46 -3.02 6.35
C HIS A 156 12.30 -2.50 5.18
N LEU A 157 12.54 -1.18 5.17
CA LEU A 157 13.34 -0.52 4.15
C LEU A 157 14.81 -0.92 4.14
N SER A 158 15.33 -1.49 5.23
CA SER A 158 16.69 -2.05 5.26
C SER A 158 16.89 -3.13 4.20
N LYS A 159 15.83 -3.81 3.76
CA LYS A 159 15.89 -4.79 2.66
C LYS A 159 16.20 -4.16 1.31
N ALA A 160 16.05 -2.85 1.17
CA ALA A 160 16.36 -2.13 -0.07
C ALA A 160 17.82 -1.66 -0.17
N GLN A 161 18.66 -1.84 0.86
CA GLN A 161 20.02 -1.25 0.91
C GLN A 161 20.90 -1.60 -0.30
N ASN A 162 20.73 -2.81 -0.85
CA ASN A 162 21.50 -3.30 -2.00
C ASN A 162 20.71 -3.29 -3.31
N LEU A 163 19.53 -2.66 -3.34
CA LEU A 163 18.73 -2.55 -4.55
C LEU A 163 19.05 -1.24 -5.27
N ALA A 164 19.40 -1.35 -6.56
CA ALA A 164 19.42 -0.21 -7.44
C ALA A 164 17.97 0.22 -7.73
N VAL A 165 17.50 1.24 -7.01
CA VAL A 165 16.20 1.88 -7.22
C VAL A 165 16.39 3.32 -7.67
N ASP A 166 15.64 3.73 -8.68
CA ASP A 166 15.72 5.09 -9.22
C ASP A 166 14.92 6.08 -8.38
N VAL A 167 13.82 5.60 -7.78
CA VAL A 167 12.86 6.44 -7.05
C VAL A 167 12.30 5.69 -5.85
N VAL A 168 12.27 6.33 -4.67
CA VAL A 168 11.42 5.89 -3.55
C VAL A 168 10.12 6.67 -3.56
N TYR A 169 8.99 5.98 -3.48
CA TYR A 169 7.65 6.55 -3.34
C TYR A 169 7.13 6.35 -1.92
N LEU A 170 6.54 7.40 -1.35
CA LEU A 170 5.95 7.43 -0.01
C LEU A 170 4.52 8.01 -0.08
N ASP A 171 3.54 7.33 0.49
CA ASP A 171 2.15 7.76 0.74
C ASP A 171 1.82 7.47 2.21
N PRO A 172 2.43 8.20 3.16
CA PRO A 172 2.21 7.99 4.59
C PRO A 172 0.77 8.30 4.95
N MET A 173 0.24 7.62 5.96
CA MET A 173 -1.15 7.84 6.35
C MET A 173 -1.29 9.12 7.21
N TYR A 174 -1.74 10.21 6.59
CA TYR A 174 -1.97 11.47 7.31
C TYR A 174 -3.19 11.43 8.24
N PRO A 175 -3.11 12.11 9.41
CA PRO A 175 -4.27 12.32 10.26
C PRO A 175 -5.36 13.11 9.50
N PRO A 176 -6.62 13.04 9.94
CA PRO A 176 -7.66 13.90 9.38
C PRO A 176 -7.29 15.39 9.52
N PRO A 177 -7.76 16.26 8.62
CA PRO A 177 -7.48 17.69 8.70
C PRO A 177 -8.01 18.27 10.02
N PRO A 178 -7.34 19.28 10.62
CA PRO A 178 -7.74 19.85 11.92
C PRO A 178 -9.19 20.36 11.96
N HIS A 179 -9.77 20.69 10.80
CA HIS A 179 -11.09 21.33 10.69
C HIS A 179 -12.11 20.56 9.84
N ARG A 180 -11.88 19.27 9.51
CA ARG A 180 -12.81 18.48 8.66
C ARG A 180 -13.34 17.25 9.38
N LYS A 181 -14.67 17.11 9.43
CA LYS A 181 -15.36 15.94 9.99
C LYS A 181 -14.87 14.65 9.30
N THR A 182 -14.57 13.64 10.11
CA THR A 182 -14.05 12.30 9.73
C THR A 182 -15.03 11.42 8.93
N ALA A 183 -16.26 11.88 8.71
CA ALA A 183 -17.33 11.10 8.09
C ALA A 183 -17.19 10.87 6.57
N ALA A 184 -16.34 11.64 5.87
CA ALA A 184 -16.22 11.58 4.39
C ALA A 184 -15.08 10.68 3.89
N VAL A 185 -14.49 9.85 4.75
CA VAL A 185 -13.33 9.03 4.38
C VAL A 185 -13.83 7.73 3.74
N LYS A 186 -13.25 7.36 2.59
CA LYS A 186 -13.55 6.11 1.87
C LYS A 186 -13.57 4.92 2.84
N LYS A 187 -14.52 4.01 2.67
CA LYS A 187 -14.78 2.86 3.56
C LYS A 187 -13.50 2.10 3.95
N ASP A 188 -12.63 1.78 2.99
CA ASP A 188 -11.35 1.09 3.23
C ASP A 188 -10.42 1.85 4.19
N MET A 189 -10.40 3.18 4.10
CA MET A 189 -9.55 4.01 4.94
C MET A 189 -10.04 4.08 6.39
N GLN A 190 -11.31 3.77 6.66
CA GLN A 190 -11.82 3.67 8.03
C GLN A 190 -11.22 2.44 8.72
N ILE A 191 -11.15 1.31 8.02
CA ILE A 191 -10.50 0.08 8.48
C ILE A 191 -9.00 0.33 8.68
N LEU A 192 -8.31 0.85 7.65
CA LEU A 192 -6.86 1.07 7.71
C LEU A 192 -6.44 2.02 8.82
N ARG A 193 -7.19 3.10 9.05
CA ARG A 193 -6.88 4.05 10.14
C ARG A 193 -6.98 3.42 11.52
N ARG A 194 -8.00 2.58 11.75
CA ARG A 194 -8.12 1.83 13.01
C ARG A 194 -7.01 0.78 13.15
N LEU A 195 -6.57 0.17 12.06
CA LEU A 195 -5.50 -0.81 12.05
C LEU A 195 -4.14 -0.19 12.38
N VAL A 196 -3.72 0.78 11.57
CA VAL A 196 -2.37 1.37 11.61
C VAL A 196 -2.21 2.35 12.78
N GLY A 197 -3.24 3.13 13.13
CA GLY A 197 -3.12 4.18 14.14
C GLY A 197 -2.48 5.45 13.59
N HIS A 198 -1.54 6.05 14.33
CA HIS A 198 -0.77 7.21 13.87
C HIS A 198 0.60 6.75 13.36
N ASP A 199 1.02 7.33 12.24
CA ASP A 199 2.28 7.03 11.57
C ASP A 199 3.37 7.96 12.13
N ASP A 200 3.70 7.77 13.41
CA ASP A 200 4.54 8.71 14.19
C ASP A 200 6.01 8.72 13.71
N ASP A 201 6.43 7.74 12.92
CA ASP A 201 7.77 7.56 12.38
C ASP A 201 7.85 7.74 10.85
N ALA A 202 6.82 8.35 10.25
CA ALA A 202 6.80 8.67 8.82
C ALA A 202 8.01 9.53 8.40
N GLU A 203 8.46 10.44 9.28
CA GLU A 203 9.66 11.24 9.01
C GLU A 203 10.95 10.42 9.03
N ASN A 204 11.07 9.45 9.93
CA ASN A 204 12.22 8.55 9.93
C ASN A 204 12.26 7.71 8.64
N THR A 205 11.09 7.25 8.19
CA THR A 205 10.94 6.53 6.91
C THR A 205 11.38 7.40 5.74
N PHE A 206 11.07 8.70 5.77
CA PHE A 206 11.53 9.66 4.77
C PHE A 206 13.05 9.86 4.78
N GLN A 207 13.66 10.02 5.95
CA GLN A 207 15.11 10.15 6.07
C GLN A 207 15.86 8.91 5.57
N LEU A 208 15.29 7.72 5.76
CA LEU A 208 15.82 6.49 5.17
C LEU A 208 15.64 6.48 3.65
N ALA A 209 14.48 6.90 3.13
CA ALA A 209 14.21 6.95 1.70
C ALA A 209 15.21 7.84 0.95
N LEU A 210 15.59 9.00 1.51
CA LEU A 210 16.58 9.91 0.92
C LEU A 210 17.96 9.26 0.73
N LYS A 211 18.28 8.23 1.51
CA LYS A 211 19.56 7.49 1.42
C LYS A 211 19.49 6.31 0.44
N LEU A 212 18.30 5.90 0.01
CA LEU A 212 18.08 4.69 -0.79
C LEU A 212 17.99 4.95 -2.30
N ALA A 213 17.61 6.17 -2.71
CA ALA A 213 17.46 6.51 -4.11
C ALA A 213 17.88 7.96 -4.39
N PRO A 214 18.27 8.28 -5.64
CA PRO A 214 18.56 9.66 -6.07
C PRO A 214 17.30 10.55 -6.08
N LYS A 215 16.10 9.97 -6.03
CA LYS A 215 14.82 10.69 -6.02
C LYS A 215 13.87 10.08 -5.00
N VAL A 216 13.20 10.95 -4.24
CA VAL A 216 12.08 10.58 -3.36
C VAL A 216 10.84 11.38 -3.74
N VAL A 217 9.71 10.68 -3.87
CA VAL A 217 8.41 11.29 -4.16
C VAL A 217 7.47 11.00 -2.99
N VAL A 218 6.97 12.06 -2.34
CA VAL A 218 6.05 11.94 -1.21
C VAL A 218 4.67 12.48 -1.62
N LYS A 219 3.65 11.62 -1.60
CA LYS A 219 2.26 12.03 -1.76
C LYS A 219 1.75 12.63 -0.46
N ARG A 220 1.12 13.80 -0.55
CA ARG A 220 0.59 14.54 0.59
C ARG A 220 -0.77 15.14 0.30
N PRO A 221 -1.70 15.20 1.27
CA PRO A 221 -2.84 16.11 1.20
C PRO A 221 -2.37 17.57 1.04
N MET A 222 -3.16 18.40 0.36
CA MET A 222 -2.80 19.79 0.11
C MET A 222 -2.46 20.61 1.37
N TRP A 223 -3.11 20.32 2.50
CA TRP A 223 -2.91 21.03 3.76
C TRP A 223 -1.72 20.52 4.59
N ALA A 224 -1.20 19.33 4.30
CA ALA A 224 -0.17 18.72 5.13
C ALA A 224 1.18 19.45 4.90
N PRO A 225 1.93 19.81 5.95
CA PRO A 225 3.25 20.41 5.79
C PRO A 225 4.23 19.40 5.17
N SER A 226 5.20 19.92 4.44
CA SER A 226 6.36 19.13 3.99
C SER A 226 7.36 19.01 5.12
N TRP A 227 8.05 17.87 5.23
CA TRP A 227 9.04 17.66 6.28
C TRP A 227 10.36 18.41 6.02
N GLN A 228 10.71 18.55 4.74
CA GLN A 228 11.75 19.44 4.24
C GLN A 228 11.26 20.12 2.96
N SER A 229 11.94 21.18 2.51
CA SER A 229 11.62 21.89 1.27
C SER A 229 11.76 20.96 0.05
N PRO A 230 10.68 20.70 -0.71
CA PRO A 230 10.78 19.93 -1.94
C PRO A 230 11.46 20.73 -3.05
N HIS A 231 12.15 20.03 -3.96
CA HIS A 231 12.73 20.64 -5.16
C HIS A 231 11.64 21.04 -6.15
N THR A 232 10.58 20.23 -6.24
CA THR A 232 9.38 20.57 -6.98
C THR A 232 8.15 19.89 -6.37
N THR A 233 6.99 20.47 -6.61
CA THR A 233 5.70 19.94 -6.14
C THR A 233 4.73 19.87 -7.30
N ILE A 234 4.06 18.73 -7.45
CA ILE A 234 3.09 18.49 -8.52
C ILE A 234 1.72 18.28 -7.90
N GLN A 235 0.79 19.21 -8.14
CA GLN A 235 -0.56 19.16 -7.60
C GLN A 235 -1.48 18.23 -8.40
N HIS A 236 -2.41 17.57 -7.71
CA HIS A 236 -3.46 16.75 -8.30
C HIS A 236 -4.72 16.71 -7.42
N GLY A 237 -5.71 17.56 -7.73
CA GLY A 237 -6.96 17.60 -6.97
C GLY A 237 -6.74 18.02 -5.51
N ASP A 238 -7.03 17.12 -4.57
CA ASP A 238 -6.95 17.35 -3.12
C ASP A 238 -5.60 16.94 -2.49
N HIS A 239 -4.67 16.48 -3.30
CA HIS A 239 -3.32 16.10 -2.89
C HIS A 239 -2.26 16.64 -3.85
N ARG A 240 -1.00 16.46 -3.47
CA ARG A 240 0.19 16.83 -4.24
C ARG A 240 1.27 15.77 -4.08
N PHE A 241 2.25 15.82 -4.96
CA PHE A 241 3.47 15.03 -4.91
C PHE A 241 4.66 15.96 -4.71
N ASP A 242 5.26 15.90 -3.53
CA ASP A 242 6.51 16.59 -3.22
C ASP A 242 7.67 15.74 -3.74
N VAL A 243 8.57 16.33 -4.50
CA VAL A 243 9.71 15.65 -5.13
C VAL A 243 11.01 16.18 -4.52
N TYR A 244 11.85 15.25 -4.09
CA TYR A 244 13.15 15.50 -3.48
C TYR A 244 14.22 14.78 -4.32
N LEU A 245 15.33 15.47 -4.56
CA LEU A 245 16.50 14.90 -5.22
C LEU A 245 17.63 14.82 -4.18
N SER A 246 18.33 13.68 -4.12
CA SER A 246 19.54 13.53 -3.30
C SER A 246 20.76 13.72 -4.20
N GLY A 247 21.64 14.65 -3.83
CA GLY A 247 22.88 14.96 -4.57
C GLY A 247 22.84 16.25 -5.40
N GLN A 248 22.64 17.41 -4.76
CA GLN A 248 23.25 18.67 -5.23
C GLN A 248 24.43 19.02 -4.33
#